data_AF-A0A7V6H232-F1
#
_entry.id   AF-A0A7V6H232-F1
#
_cell.length_a   1.000
_cell.length_b   1.000
_cell.length_c   1.000
_cell.angle_alpha   90.00
_cell.angle_beta   90.00
_cell.angle_gamma   90.00
#
_symmetry.space_group_name_H-M   'P 1'
#
loop_
_entity.id
_entity.type
_entity.pdbx_description
1 polymer ?
#
loop_
_entity_poly.entity_id
_entity_poly.type
_entity_poly.pdbx_seq_one_letter_code
_entity_poly.pdbx_strand_id
1 'polypeptide(L)'
;MSIFPIDREEVSKIRKELGIGQISRASIRQVVQLADRLEKQFGLKFIRTEMGVPGIPAPAIGVEAEIEALRSGVASVYPPIQGVEMFKNELSRFARKFLDIEISPLGCIPTAGGMQASAISCLAANRRDRNKDTTLFIDPGFPVQKRMMGVLGMKYESFDIYDFRGDKLEAKLETYLGKGNISTILYNSPNNPSWISLTEKELEIIGRMANKYDVVVLEDLAYFGMDFRHGKTDGPLQPTVAKFTDNYILLFS
;
A
#
# COMPACT_ATOMS: atom_id res chain seq x y z
N MET A 1 0.41 1.47 44.43
CA MET A 1 0.76 2.79 43.85
C MET A 1 0.72 2.66 42.34
N SER A 2 0.18 3.65 41.64
CA SER A 2 0.25 3.69 40.17
C SER A 2 1.72 3.83 39.76
N ILE A 3 2.19 2.94 38.90
CA ILE A 3 3.52 3.01 38.26
C ILE A 3 3.58 4.07 37.17
N PHE A 4 2.44 4.66 36.81
CA PHE A 4 2.34 5.74 35.84
C PHE A 4 2.32 7.10 36.55
N PRO A 5 3.13 8.07 36.10
CA PRO A 5 4.06 7.96 34.97
C PRO A 5 5.29 7.10 35.30
N ILE A 6 5.81 6.36 34.30
CA ILE A 6 7.07 5.62 34.43
C ILE A 6 8.20 6.62 34.61
N ASP A 7 9.15 6.30 35.49
CA ASP A 7 10.34 7.13 35.72
C ASP A 7 11.08 7.45 34.41
N ARG A 8 11.39 8.74 34.22
CA ARG A 8 11.97 9.24 32.97
C ARG A 8 13.40 8.75 32.76
N GLU A 9 14.17 8.54 33.83
CA GLU A 9 15.55 8.04 33.74
C GLU A 9 15.55 6.59 33.27
N GLU A 10 14.62 5.77 33.78
CA GLU A 10 14.44 4.38 33.35
C GLU A 10 14.04 4.29 31.87
N VAL A 11 13.07 5.09 31.42
CA VAL A 11 12.72 5.16 29.99
C VAL A 11 13.92 5.61 29.15
N SER A 12 14.66 6.61 29.61
CA SER A 12 15.84 7.14 28.91
C SER A 12 16.96 6.12 28.81
N LYS A 13 17.18 5.32 29.85
CA LYS A 13 18.17 4.24 29.89
C LYS A 13 17.89 3.19 28.83
N ILE A 14 16.70 2.59 28.84
CA ILE A 14 16.31 1.55 27.87
C ILE A 14 16.36 2.11 26.44
N ARG A 15 15.88 3.35 26.25
CA ARG A 15 15.90 4.04 24.96
C ARG A 15 17.34 4.18 24.41
N LYS A 16 18.31 4.56 25.26
CA LYS A 16 19.72 4.66 24.86
C LYS A 16 20.31 3.29 24.51
N GLU A 17 19.99 2.25 25.29
CA GLU A 17 20.43 0.87 25.01
C GLU A 17 19.94 0.37 23.64
N LEU A 18 18.75 0.81 23.20
CA LEU A 18 18.19 0.49 21.88
C LEU A 18 18.69 1.40 20.75
N GLY A 19 19.66 2.28 21.02
CA GLY A 19 20.20 3.22 20.04
C GLY A 19 19.19 4.28 19.57
N ILE A 20 18.15 4.58 20.36
CA ILE A 20 17.11 5.53 19.98
C ILE A 20 17.53 6.94 20.42
N GLY A 21 18.16 7.69 19.51
CA GLY A 21 18.59 9.07 19.77
C GLY A 21 17.44 10.07 19.98
N GLN A 22 16.38 9.96 19.18
CA GLN A 22 15.12 10.72 19.32
C GLN A 22 13.96 9.77 19.06
N ILE A 23 12.93 9.80 19.92
CA ILE A 23 11.80 8.87 19.79
C ILE A 23 10.99 9.11 18.51
N SER A 24 10.90 10.37 18.06
CA SER A 24 10.24 10.75 16.80
C SER A 24 10.90 10.20 15.54
N ARG A 25 12.14 9.69 15.66
CA ARG A 25 12.90 9.06 14.56
C ARG A 25 13.11 7.57 14.77
N ALA A 26 12.55 7.00 15.85
CA ALA A 26 12.64 5.58 16.11
C ALA A 26 11.94 4.81 15.00
N SER A 27 12.55 3.71 14.55
CA SER A 27 11.84 2.75 13.73
C SER A 27 10.71 2.09 14.53
N ILE A 28 9.69 1.57 13.85
CA ILE A 28 8.63 0.78 14.49
C ILE A 28 9.19 -0.35 15.35
N ARG A 29 10.24 -1.04 14.86
CA ARG A 29 10.93 -2.10 15.60
C ARG A 29 11.52 -1.61 16.92
N GLN A 30 12.14 -0.43 16.92
CA GLN A 30 12.70 0.17 18.11
C GLN A 30 11.63 0.61 19.11
N VAL A 31 10.50 1.14 18.63
CA VAL A 31 9.35 1.49 19.48
C VAL A 31 8.78 0.24 20.15
N VAL A 32 8.56 -0.83 19.39
CA VAL A 32 8.11 -2.13 19.89
C VAL A 32 9.06 -2.67 20.96
N GLN A 33 10.37 -2.71 20.67
CA GLN A 33 11.37 -3.20 21.63
C GLN A 33 11.44 -2.37 22.91
N LEU A 34 11.25 -1.05 22.81
CA LEU A 34 11.19 -0.16 23.97
C LEU A 34 9.97 -0.47 24.83
N ALA A 35 8.79 -0.61 24.22
CA ALA A 35 7.57 -0.98 24.91
C ALA A 35 7.70 -2.35 25.59
N ASP A 36 8.12 -3.39 24.86
CA ASP A 36 8.28 -4.76 25.39
C ASP A 36 9.21 -4.81 26.61
N ARG A 37 10.32 -4.06 26.57
CA ARG A 37 11.27 -3.99 27.69
C ARG A 37 10.67 -3.29 28.91
N LEU A 38 9.93 -2.21 28.71
CA LEU A 38 9.25 -1.49 29.79
C LEU A 38 8.13 -2.35 30.40
N GLU A 39 7.32 -3.03 29.58
CA GLU A 39 6.29 -3.98 30.05
C GLU A 39 6.90 -5.06 30.93
N LYS A 40 7.99 -5.68 30.46
CA LYS A 40 8.70 -6.73 31.19
C LYS A 40 9.33 -6.24 32.48
N GLN A 41 9.98 -5.07 32.48
CA GLN A 41 10.70 -4.55 33.64
C GLN A 41 9.75 -4.15 34.77
N PHE A 42 8.60 -3.55 34.44
CA PHE A 42 7.68 -3.00 35.42
C PHE A 42 6.42 -3.85 35.64
N GLY A 43 6.29 -5.00 34.95
CA GLY A 43 5.13 -5.89 35.06
C GLY A 43 3.83 -5.22 34.61
N LEU A 44 3.91 -4.39 33.56
CA LEU A 44 2.80 -3.57 33.07
C LEU A 44 2.38 -3.95 31.66
N LYS A 45 1.26 -3.39 31.18
CA LYS A 45 0.85 -3.45 29.78
C LYS A 45 0.59 -2.05 29.24
N PHE A 46 1.13 -1.76 28.07
CA PHE A 46 0.79 -0.57 27.30
C PHE A 46 -0.46 -0.79 26.46
N ILE A 47 -1.13 0.31 26.13
CA ILE A 47 -2.07 0.36 25.01
C ILE A 47 -1.21 0.54 23.76
N ARG A 48 -1.14 -0.51 22.93
CA ARG A 48 -0.28 -0.57 21.75
C ARG A 48 -1.09 -0.26 20.49
N THR A 49 -0.76 0.85 19.83
CA THR A 49 -1.47 1.38 18.66
C THR A 49 -0.55 1.57 17.44
N GLU A 50 0.69 1.09 17.52
CA GLU A 50 1.73 1.32 16.52
C GLU A 50 1.74 0.29 15.38
N MET A 51 1.15 -0.89 15.60
CA MET A 51 1.20 -1.99 14.64
C MET A 51 0.01 -1.92 13.68
N GLY A 52 0.29 -1.63 12.41
CA GLY A 52 -0.69 -1.70 11.32
C GLY A 52 -0.85 -3.11 10.75
N VAL A 53 -1.30 -4.06 11.57
CA VAL A 53 -1.56 -5.46 11.17
C VAL A 53 -3.02 -5.84 11.47
N PRO A 54 -3.61 -6.82 10.76
CA PRO A 54 -4.97 -7.27 11.04
C PRO A 54 -5.12 -7.77 12.49
N GLY A 55 -6.13 -7.26 13.19
CA GLY A 55 -6.51 -7.68 14.55
C GLY A 55 -7.61 -8.74 14.60
N ILE A 56 -8.03 -9.25 13.44
CA ILE A 56 -9.10 -10.25 13.29
C ILE A 56 -8.52 -11.54 12.68
N PRO A 57 -9.09 -12.72 12.99
CA PRO A 57 -8.65 -13.97 12.39
C PRO A 57 -8.91 -13.98 10.89
N ALA A 58 -8.12 -14.76 10.16
CA ALA A 58 -8.37 -15.03 8.74
C ALA A 58 -9.75 -15.69 8.57
N PRO A 59 -10.51 -15.35 7.51
CA PRO A 59 -11.81 -15.97 7.23
C PRO A 59 -11.69 -17.49 7.04
N ALA A 60 -12.61 -18.26 7.63
CA ALA A 60 -12.60 -19.73 7.58
C ALA A 60 -12.61 -20.27 6.13
N ILE A 61 -13.27 -19.57 5.20
CA ILE A 61 -13.32 -19.95 3.78
C ILE A 61 -11.91 -20.07 3.18
N GLY A 62 -11.01 -19.14 3.49
CA GLY A 62 -9.62 -19.19 3.02
C GLY A 62 -8.82 -20.29 3.71
N VAL A 63 -8.95 -20.41 5.04
CA VAL A 63 -8.25 -21.41 5.84
C VAL A 63 -8.60 -22.84 5.40
N GLU A 64 -9.90 -23.14 5.25
CA GLU A 64 -10.35 -24.46 4.81
C GLU A 64 -9.93 -24.77 3.37
N ALA A 65 -9.95 -23.77 2.47
CA ALA A 65 -9.48 -23.93 1.10
C ALA A 65 -7.98 -24.25 1.03
N GLU A 66 -7.15 -23.61 1.86
CA GLU A 66 -5.72 -23.92 1.96
C GLU A 66 -5.48 -25.32 2.52
N ILE A 67 -6.21 -25.73 3.56
CA ILE A 67 -6.13 -27.10 4.13
C ILE A 67 -6.45 -28.14 3.06
N GLU A 68 -7.51 -27.94 2.28
CA GLU A 68 -7.90 -28.85 1.21
C GLU A 68 -6.87 -28.87 0.07
N ALA A 69 -6.33 -27.73 -0.33
CA ALA A 69 -5.25 -27.64 -1.31
C ALA A 69 -3.99 -28.41 -0.86
N LEU A 70 -3.64 -28.33 0.43
CA LEU A 70 -2.53 -29.08 1.01
C LEU A 70 -2.81 -30.59 1.01
N ARG A 71 -4.01 -31.02 1.41
CA ARG A 71 -4.43 -32.43 1.40
C ARG A 71 -4.42 -33.04 0.00
N SER A 72 -4.78 -32.25 -1.01
CA SER A 72 -4.74 -32.63 -2.43
C SER A 72 -3.32 -32.59 -3.04
N GLY A 73 -2.28 -32.25 -2.28
CA GLY A 73 -0.88 -32.43 -2.67
C GLY A 73 -0.23 -31.23 -3.35
N VAL A 74 -0.85 -30.04 -3.31
CA VAL A 74 -0.34 -28.83 -3.99
C VAL A 74 1.09 -28.46 -3.57
N ALA A 75 1.49 -28.82 -2.34
CA ALA A 75 2.82 -28.52 -1.80
C ALA A 75 3.98 -29.19 -2.56
N SER A 76 3.70 -30.23 -3.36
CA SER A 76 4.70 -30.96 -4.16
C SER A 76 4.79 -30.49 -5.61
N VAL A 77 4.03 -29.46 -5.98
CA VAL A 77 3.86 -29.02 -7.37
C VAL A 77 4.16 -27.53 -7.49
N TYR A 78 4.95 -27.14 -8.49
CA TYR A 78 5.13 -25.72 -8.80
C TYR A 78 3.83 -25.11 -9.33
N PRO A 79 3.48 -23.88 -8.93
CA PRO A 79 2.36 -23.19 -9.54
C PRO A 79 2.63 -22.91 -11.03
N PRO A 80 1.59 -22.76 -11.86
CA PRO A 80 1.77 -22.34 -13.24
C PRO A 80 2.52 -21.00 -13.32
N ILE A 81 3.40 -20.87 -14.32
CA ILE A 81 4.23 -19.66 -14.52
C ILE A 81 3.37 -18.39 -14.62
N GLN A 82 2.18 -18.49 -15.22
CA GLN A 82 1.25 -17.38 -15.41
C GLN A 82 0.35 -17.10 -14.18
N GLY A 83 0.51 -17.88 -13.12
CA GLY A 83 -0.39 -17.91 -11.97
C GLY A 83 -1.52 -18.93 -12.11
N VAL A 84 -2.15 -19.28 -10.97
CA VAL A 84 -3.26 -20.23 -10.92
C VAL A 84 -4.48 -19.65 -11.65
N GLU A 85 -4.97 -20.34 -12.68
CA GLU A 85 -6.06 -19.86 -13.54
C GLU A 85 -7.34 -19.49 -12.77
N MET A 86 -7.72 -20.31 -11.80
CA MET A 86 -8.87 -20.04 -10.94
C MET A 86 -8.76 -18.69 -10.22
N PHE A 87 -7.60 -18.38 -9.63
CA PHE A 87 -7.36 -17.08 -9.00
C PHE A 87 -7.49 -15.94 -9.99
N LYS A 88 -6.93 -16.09 -11.20
CA LYS A 88 -6.97 -15.06 -12.24
C LYS A 88 -8.40 -14.74 -12.66
N ASN A 89 -9.23 -15.77 -12.84
CA ASN A 89 -10.65 -15.63 -13.18
C ASN A 89 -11.44 -14.98 -12.04
N GLU A 90 -11.21 -15.39 -10.79
CA GLU A 90 -11.90 -14.81 -9.64
C GLU A 90 -11.47 -13.35 -9.37
N LEU A 91 -10.21 -12.98 -9.60
CA LEU A 91 -9.78 -11.59 -9.48
C LEU A 91 -10.40 -10.70 -10.56
N SER A 92 -10.52 -11.19 -11.79
CA SER A 92 -11.26 -10.52 -12.87
C SER A 92 -12.74 -10.31 -12.50
N ARG A 93 -13.40 -11.35 -11.98
CA ARG A 93 -14.79 -11.26 -11.48
C ARG A 93 -14.91 -10.30 -10.30
N PHE A 94 -13.94 -10.28 -9.39
CA PHE A 94 -13.89 -9.39 -8.24
C PHE A 94 -13.81 -7.92 -8.68
N ALA A 95 -12.92 -7.60 -9.62
CA ALA A 95 -12.80 -6.26 -10.19
C ALA A 95 -14.11 -5.81 -10.84
N ARG A 96 -14.75 -6.67 -11.66
CA ARG A 96 -16.07 -6.38 -12.24
C ARG A 96 -17.11 -6.10 -11.17
N LYS A 97 -17.21 -6.97 -10.17
CA LYS A 97 -18.26 -6.87 -9.14
C LYS A 97 -18.08 -5.65 -8.24
N PHE A 98 -16.87 -5.40 -7.76
CA PHE A 98 -16.64 -4.46 -6.66
C PHE A 98 -16.01 -3.13 -7.08
N LEU A 99 -15.42 -3.05 -8.27
CA LEU A 99 -14.89 -1.81 -8.86
C LEU A 99 -15.65 -1.37 -10.11
N ASP A 100 -16.51 -2.22 -10.67
CA ASP A 100 -17.25 -1.94 -11.90
C ASP A 100 -16.30 -1.62 -13.06
N ILE A 101 -15.29 -2.47 -13.22
CA ILE A 101 -14.29 -2.43 -14.29
C ILE A 101 -14.06 -3.83 -14.89
N GLU A 102 -13.75 -3.88 -16.18
CA GLU A 102 -13.43 -5.13 -16.87
C GLU A 102 -11.91 -5.31 -16.98
N ILE A 103 -11.38 -6.34 -16.32
CA ILE A 103 -9.97 -6.72 -16.42
C ILE A 103 -9.90 -8.15 -16.97
N SER A 104 -9.15 -8.35 -18.05
CA SER A 104 -8.88 -9.70 -18.57
C SER A 104 -8.15 -10.54 -17.52
N PRO A 105 -8.53 -11.82 -17.30
CA PRO A 105 -7.78 -12.72 -16.43
C PRO A 105 -6.28 -12.79 -16.75
N LEU A 106 -5.89 -12.55 -18.01
CA LEU A 106 -4.47 -12.48 -18.41
C LEU A 106 -3.70 -11.41 -17.61
N GLY A 107 -4.33 -10.26 -17.33
CA GLY A 107 -3.76 -9.15 -16.56
C GLY A 107 -3.82 -9.34 -15.03
N CYS A 108 -4.48 -10.39 -14.54
CA CYS A 108 -4.51 -10.72 -13.12
C CYS A 108 -3.26 -11.53 -12.75
N ILE A 109 -2.30 -10.94 -12.03
CA ILE A 109 -1.01 -11.58 -11.75
C ILE A 109 -0.89 -11.82 -10.23
N PRO A 110 -0.92 -13.09 -9.75
CA PRO A 110 -0.67 -13.38 -8.35
C PRO A 110 0.77 -13.02 -7.97
N THR A 111 0.94 -12.44 -6.79
CA THR A 111 2.24 -12.07 -6.23
C THR A 111 2.28 -12.43 -4.74
N ALA A 112 3.48 -12.48 -4.17
CA ALA A 112 3.72 -12.64 -2.74
C ALA A 112 3.41 -11.33 -1.99
N GLY A 113 2.11 -11.01 -1.93
CA GLY A 113 1.56 -9.79 -1.34
C GLY A 113 1.81 -8.52 -2.15
N GLY A 114 1.11 -7.44 -1.77
CA GLY A 114 1.18 -6.15 -2.47
C GLY A 114 2.57 -5.52 -2.52
N MET A 115 3.47 -5.88 -1.60
CA MET A 115 4.86 -5.40 -1.65
C MET A 115 5.63 -5.97 -2.85
N GLN A 116 5.46 -7.26 -3.17
CA GLN A 116 6.06 -7.81 -4.39
C GLN A 116 5.40 -7.20 -5.62
N ALA A 117 4.06 -7.06 -5.63
CA ALA A 117 3.33 -6.41 -6.72
C ALA A 117 3.86 -4.99 -7.00
N SER A 118 4.02 -4.16 -5.96
CA SER A 118 4.56 -2.81 -6.07
C SER A 118 6.01 -2.83 -6.61
N ALA A 119 6.86 -3.72 -6.09
CA ALA A 119 8.25 -3.86 -6.53
C ALA A 119 8.37 -4.15 -8.03
N ILE A 120 7.68 -5.19 -8.50
CA ILE A 120 7.76 -5.63 -9.89
C ILE A 120 7.09 -4.63 -10.84
N SER A 121 6.02 -3.96 -10.38
CA SER A 121 5.31 -2.94 -11.16
C SER A 121 6.18 -1.72 -11.40
N CYS A 122 6.80 -1.17 -10.35
CA CYS A 122 7.78 -0.10 -10.50
C CYS A 122 8.98 -0.55 -11.34
N LEU A 123 9.46 -1.78 -11.15
CA LEU A 123 10.57 -2.34 -11.91
C LEU A 123 10.31 -2.35 -13.42
N ALA A 124 9.14 -2.84 -13.82
CA ALA A 124 8.74 -2.93 -15.21
C ALA A 124 8.41 -1.54 -15.80
N ALA A 125 7.59 -0.75 -15.10
CA ALA A 125 7.11 0.54 -15.61
C ALA A 125 8.24 1.58 -15.73
N ASN A 126 9.10 1.72 -14.72
CA ASN A 126 10.22 2.68 -14.73
C ASN A 126 11.35 2.29 -15.72
N ARG A 127 11.21 1.18 -16.45
CA ARG A 127 12.16 0.75 -17.49
C ARG A 127 11.56 0.72 -18.90
N ARG A 128 10.31 1.15 -19.06
CA ARG A 128 9.62 1.19 -20.36
C ARG A 128 10.15 2.30 -21.27
N ASP A 129 10.50 3.44 -20.69
CA ASP A 129 11.04 4.60 -21.41
C ASP A 129 12.34 5.04 -20.74
N ARG A 130 13.41 5.14 -21.52
CA ARG A 130 14.74 5.54 -21.06
C ARG A 130 14.79 6.95 -20.46
N ASN A 131 13.83 7.80 -20.81
CA ASN A 131 13.73 9.18 -20.33
C ASN A 131 12.87 9.31 -19.07
N LYS A 132 12.09 8.26 -18.72
CA LYS A 132 11.18 8.25 -17.58
C LYS A 132 11.61 7.16 -16.59
N ASP A 133 12.40 7.55 -15.60
CA ASP A 133 13.05 6.63 -14.64
C ASP A 133 12.62 6.87 -13.18
N THR A 134 11.61 7.72 -12.97
CA THR A 134 11.25 8.24 -11.65
C THR A 134 9.79 7.91 -11.29
N THR A 135 9.56 7.41 -10.07
CA THR A 135 8.22 7.26 -9.49
C THR A 135 7.83 8.52 -8.71
N LEU A 136 6.64 9.06 -8.95
CA LEU A 136 6.03 10.13 -8.17
C LEU A 136 5.12 9.53 -7.08
N PHE A 137 5.49 9.71 -5.82
CA PHE A 137 4.63 9.35 -4.69
C PHE A 137 3.71 10.52 -4.32
N ILE A 138 2.42 10.25 -4.25
CA ILE A 138 1.45 11.16 -3.62
C ILE A 138 1.39 10.79 -2.13
N ASP A 139 2.06 11.58 -1.31
CA ASP A 139 2.20 11.37 0.13
C ASP A 139 1.04 12.00 0.93
N PRO A 140 0.88 11.63 2.21
CA PRO A 140 1.70 10.68 2.97
C PRO A 140 1.45 9.23 2.52
N GLY A 141 2.48 8.39 2.50
CA GLY A 141 2.38 7.02 1.98
C GLY A 141 3.22 5.99 2.73
N PHE A 142 3.15 4.74 2.29
CA PHE A 142 3.81 3.62 2.97
C PHE A 142 5.34 3.68 2.79
N PRO A 143 6.13 3.88 3.87
CA PRO A 143 7.56 4.19 3.76
C PRO A 143 8.40 3.06 3.17
N VAL A 144 7.91 1.82 3.21
CA VAL A 144 8.63 0.66 2.67
C VAL A 144 8.72 0.72 1.14
N GLN A 145 7.71 1.27 0.45
CA GLN A 145 7.74 1.42 -1.02
C GLN A 145 8.87 2.36 -1.47
N LYS A 146 9.15 3.44 -0.72
CA LYS A 146 10.29 4.32 -1.01
C LYS A 146 11.63 3.67 -0.71
N ARG A 147 11.74 2.89 0.38
CA ARG A 147 12.96 2.11 0.67
C ARG A 147 13.25 1.10 -0.43
N MET A 148 12.20 0.47 -0.94
CA MET A 148 12.28 -0.46 -2.07
C MET A 148 12.80 0.21 -3.34
N MET A 149 12.44 1.48 -3.62
CA MET A 149 13.05 2.22 -4.73
C MET A 149 14.57 2.32 -4.58
N GLY A 150 15.06 2.62 -3.36
CA GLY A 150 16.49 2.64 -3.06
C GLY A 150 17.18 1.28 -3.30
N VAL A 151 16.55 0.17 -2.89
CA VAL A 151 17.07 -1.19 -3.15
C VAL A 151 17.14 -1.49 -4.64
N LEU A 152 16.15 -1.03 -5.42
CA LEU A 152 16.09 -1.24 -6.86
C LEU A 152 16.95 -0.25 -7.67
N GLY A 153 17.63 0.70 -7.01
CA GLY A 153 18.38 1.77 -7.66
C GLY A 153 17.50 2.73 -8.47
N MET A 154 16.24 2.88 -8.07
CA MET A 154 15.25 3.71 -8.76
C MET A 154 15.10 5.07 -8.11
N LYS A 155 14.84 6.09 -8.94
CA LYS A 155 14.58 7.45 -8.47
C LYS A 155 13.12 7.59 -8.06
N TYR A 156 12.88 8.47 -7.10
CA TYR A 156 11.53 8.90 -6.80
C TYR A 156 11.48 10.37 -6.42
N GLU A 157 10.32 10.97 -6.67
CA GLU A 157 9.93 12.27 -6.14
C GLU A 157 8.66 12.08 -5.30
N SER A 158 8.36 13.03 -4.41
CA SER A 158 7.10 12.99 -3.67
C SER A 158 6.60 14.38 -3.27
N PHE A 159 5.31 14.47 -2.99
CA PHE A 159 4.69 15.64 -2.37
C PHE A 159 3.56 15.22 -1.44
N ASP A 160 3.41 15.93 -0.32
CA ASP A 160 2.26 15.77 0.57
C ASP A 160 1.02 16.37 -0.09
N ILE A 161 -0.05 15.58 -0.23
CA ILE A 161 -1.31 15.97 -0.86
C ILE A 161 -2.12 16.97 -0.03
N TYR A 162 -1.85 17.14 1.27
CA TYR A 162 -2.72 17.87 2.21
C TYR A 162 -3.24 19.22 1.67
N ASP A 163 -2.36 20.09 1.17
CA ASP A 163 -2.73 21.42 0.65
C ASP A 163 -3.19 21.41 -0.82
N PHE A 164 -3.12 20.26 -1.50
CA PHE A 164 -3.36 20.09 -2.93
C PHE A 164 -4.55 19.17 -3.24
N ARG A 165 -5.45 18.94 -2.27
CA ARG A 165 -6.69 18.16 -2.49
C ARG A 165 -7.64 18.89 -3.47
N GLY A 166 -8.52 18.12 -4.10
CA GLY A 166 -9.52 18.60 -5.06
C GLY A 166 -8.88 19.18 -6.33
N ASP A 167 -9.40 20.32 -6.79
CA ASP A 167 -8.93 20.99 -8.02
C ASP A 167 -7.45 21.36 -8.02
N LYS A 168 -6.88 21.60 -6.83
CA LYS A 168 -5.47 22.00 -6.69
C LYS A 168 -4.50 20.87 -7.08
N LEU A 169 -4.98 19.62 -7.11
CA LEU A 169 -4.15 18.45 -7.40
C LEU A 169 -3.56 18.52 -8.80
N GLU A 170 -4.34 18.99 -9.77
CA GLU A 170 -3.91 19.06 -11.17
C GLU A 170 -2.68 19.94 -11.34
N ALA A 171 -2.76 21.19 -10.86
CA ALA A 171 -1.65 22.13 -10.92
C ALA A 171 -0.41 21.58 -10.20
N LYS A 172 -0.59 20.87 -9.08
CA LYS A 172 0.52 20.24 -8.37
C LYS A 172 1.16 19.11 -9.18
N LEU A 173 0.36 18.22 -9.76
CA LEU A 173 0.85 17.14 -10.62
C LEU A 173 1.60 17.69 -11.85
N GLU A 174 1.10 18.76 -12.47
CA GLU A 174 1.76 19.43 -13.60
C GLU A 174 3.22 19.82 -13.28
N THR A 175 3.50 20.28 -12.05
CA THR A 175 4.87 20.67 -11.65
C THR A 175 5.88 19.52 -11.63
N TYR A 176 5.41 18.27 -11.50
CA TYR A 176 6.24 17.08 -11.53
C TYR A 176 6.22 16.43 -12.91
N LEU A 177 5.03 16.19 -13.46
CA LEU A 177 4.87 15.46 -14.72
C LEU A 177 5.41 16.26 -15.92
N GLY A 178 5.29 17.60 -15.88
CA GLY A 178 5.82 18.49 -16.92
C GLY A 178 7.35 18.45 -17.08
N LYS A 179 8.08 17.91 -16.10
CA LYS A 179 9.53 17.68 -16.20
C LYS A 179 9.88 16.58 -17.20
N GLY A 180 8.93 15.69 -17.50
CA GLY A 180 9.08 14.63 -18.50
C GLY A 180 9.85 13.38 -18.04
N ASN A 181 10.30 13.30 -16.78
CA ASN A 181 11.06 12.16 -16.24
C ASN A 181 10.24 11.18 -15.37
N ILE A 182 8.97 11.49 -15.09
CA ILE A 182 8.09 10.63 -14.29
C ILE A 182 7.57 9.49 -15.17
N SER A 183 7.73 8.25 -14.70
CA SER A 183 7.18 7.05 -15.37
C SER A 183 5.96 6.48 -14.66
N THR A 184 5.93 6.62 -13.33
CA THR A 184 4.85 6.08 -12.50
C THR A 184 4.34 7.10 -11.48
N ILE A 185 3.05 7.07 -11.19
CA ILE A 185 2.45 7.70 -10.01
C ILE A 185 2.04 6.60 -9.05
N LEU A 186 2.33 6.72 -7.76
CA LEU A 186 1.93 5.76 -6.74
C LEU A 186 1.22 6.47 -5.58
N TYR A 187 0.04 5.97 -5.23
CA TYR A 187 -0.70 6.33 -4.02
C TYR A 187 -1.43 5.11 -3.46
N ASN A 188 -1.90 5.21 -2.22
CA ASN A 188 -2.80 4.22 -1.64
C ASN A 188 -4.10 4.88 -1.14
N SER A 189 -5.24 4.26 -1.43
CA SER A 189 -6.58 4.81 -1.14
C SER A 189 -7.58 3.68 -0.82
N PRO A 190 -8.16 3.61 0.40
CA PRO A 190 -7.87 4.43 1.58
C PRO A 190 -6.39 4.45 1.99
N ASN A 191 -5.93 5.58 2.53
CA ASN A 191 -4.51 5.87 2.71
C ASN A 191 -3.92 5.34 4.03
N ASN A 192 -2.66 4.91 3.98
CA ASN A 192 -1.82 4.72 5.16
C ASN A 192 -0.66 5.72 5.05
N PRO A 193 -0.51 6.64 6.02
CA PRO A 193 -1.04 6.59 7.38
C PRO A 193 -2.30 7.44 7.64
N SER A 194 -2.70 8.30 6.71
CA SER A 194 -3.64 9.39 7.01
C SER A 194 -5.12 8.99 6.97
N TRP A 195 -5.44 7.79 6.48
CA TRP A 195 -6.80 7.29 6.27
C TRP A 195 -7.67 8.13 5.32
N ILE A 196 -7.10 9.10 4.60
CA ILE A 196 -7.82 9.80 3.55
C ILE A 196 -8.16 8.84 2.40
N SER A 197 -9.33 9.02 1.80
CA SER A 197 -9.66 8.38 0.53
C SER A 197 -9.63 9.44 -0.58
N LEU A 198 -9.10 9.09 -1.75
CA LEU A 198 -9.17 9.98 -2.90
C LEU A 198 -10.62 10.08 -3.38
N THR A 199 -11.07 11.28 -3.71
CA THR A 199 -12.38 11.48 -4.33
C THR A 199 -12.36 11.08 -5.79
N GLU A 200 -13.53 10.81 -6.36
CA GLU A 200 -13.67 10.51 -7.79
C GLU A 200 -13.08 11.60 -8.67
N LYS A 201 -13.28 12.87 -8.31
CA LYS A 201 -12.68 14.03 -8.98
C LYS A 201 -11.15 13.99 -9.00
N GLU A 202 -10.53 13.58 -7.90
CA GLU A 202 -9.08 13.52 -7.82
C GLU A 202 -8.52 12.32 -8.60
N LEU A 203 -9.24 11.20 -8.61
CA LEU A 203 -8.92 10.05 -9.45
C LEU A 203 -9.06 10.40 -10.94
N GLU A 204 -10.09 11.17 -11.32
CA GLU A 204 -10.25 11.70 -12.67
C GLU A 204 -9.08 12.61 -13.07
N ILE A 205 -8.68 13.53 -12.19
CA ILE A 205 -7.49 14.38 -12.39
C ILE A 205 -6.25 13.50 -12.60
N ILE A 206 -6.01 12.50 -11.74
CA ILE A 206 -4.86 11.62 -11.87
C ILE A 206 -4.91 10.85 -13.20
N GLY A 207 -6.05 10.28 -13.57
CA GLY A 207 -6.21 9.55 -14.83
C GLY A 207 -5.97 10.42 -16.06
N ARG A 208 -6.54 11.63 -16.09
CA ARG A 208 -6.32 12.59 -17.18
C ARG A 208 -4.85 13.02 -17.28
N MET A 209 -4.19 13.27 -16.15
CA MET A 209 -2.78 13.61 -16.12
C MET A 209 -1.88 12.43 -16.53
N ALA A 210 -2.23 11.21 -16.14
CA ALA A 210 -1.56 9.99 -16.58
C ALA A 210 -1.64 9.83 -18.11
N ASN A 211 -2.80 10.08 -18.71
CA ASN A 211 -2.98 10.06 -20.16
C ASN A 211 -2.17 11.17 -20.86
N LYS A 212 -2.22 12.41 -20.34
CA LYS A 212 -1.51 13.56 -20.90
C LYS A 212 0.01 13.34 -20.97
N TYR A 213 0.57 12.70 -19.95
CA TYR A 213 2.03 12.52 -19.80
C TYR A 213 2.54 11.12 -20.11
N ASP A 214 1.65 10.18 -20.46
CA ASP A 214 1.98 8.76 -20.64
C ASP A 214 2.71 8.19 -19.41
N VAL A 215 2.01 8.16 -18.28
CA VAL A 215 2.52 7.72 -16.97
C VAL A 215 1.62 6.60 -16.46
N VAL A 216 2.21 5.55 -15.88
CA VAL A 216 1.45 4.43 -15.31
C VAL A 216 1.07 4.74 -13.87
N VAL A 217 -0.22 4.63 -13.54
CA VAL A 217 -0.73 4.82 -12.19
C VAL A 217 -0.73 3.50 -11.44
N LEU A 218 -0.01 3.42 -10.33
CA LEU A 218 -0.03 2.32 -9.39
C LEU A 218 -0.99 2.68 -8.27
N GLU A 219 -2.21 2.15 -8.34
CA GLU A 219 -3.23 2.34 -7.32
C GLU A 219 -3.15 1.20 -6.30
N ASP A 220 -2.66 1.52 -5.10
CA ASP A 220 -2.54 0.58 -4.00
C ASP A 220 -3.86 0.48 -3.21
N LEU A 221 -4.46 -0.71 -3.28
CA LEU A 221 -5.76 -1.05 -2.75
C LEU A 221 -5.67 -1.92 -1.48
N ALA A 222 -4.60 -1.81 -0.70
CA ALA A 222 -4.42 -2.61 0.53
C ALA A 222 -5.56 -2.48 1.56
N TYR A 223 -6.33 -1.40 1.52
CA TYR A 223 -7.51 -1.19 2.38
C TYR A 223 -8.82 -1.22 1.58
N PHE A 224 -8.89 -2.09 0.58
CA PHE A 224 -10.02 -2.21 -0.33
C PHE A 224 -11.36 -2.29 0.40
N GLY A 225 -12.29 -1.40 0.04
CA GLY A 225 -13.65 -1.38 0.59
C GLY A 225 -13.73 -0.97 2.06
N MET A 226 -12.65 -0.45 2.66
CA MET A 226 -12.62 -0.05 4.07
C MET A 226 -13.02 1.41 4.32
N ASP A 227 -13.55 2.11 3.31
CA ASP A 227 -14.24 3.38 3.51
C ASP A 227 -15.67 3.14 4.01
N PHE A 228 -15.81 3.07 5.33
CA PHE A 228 -17.09 2.73 5.97
C PHE A 228 -18.14 3.86 5.96
N ARG A 229 -17.82 5.05 5.42
CA ARG A 229 -18.79 6.17 5.35
C ARG A 229 -19.98 5.87 4.45
N HIS A 230 -19.80 4.98 3.47
CA HIS A 230 -20.81 4.68 2.47
C HIS A 230 -21.67 3.45 2.80
N GLY A 231 -21.31 2.68 3.84
CA GLY A 231 -22.12 1.55 4.35
C GLY A 231 -22.43 0.44 3.33
N LYS A 232 -21.77 0.43 2.17
CA LYS A 232 -22.02 -0.55 1.09
C LYS A 232 -21.26 -1.84 1.38
N THR A 233 -21.97 -2.96 1.25
CA THR A 233 -21.41 -4.32 1.36
C THR A 233 -21.54 -5.12 0.08
N ASP A 234 -22.30 -4.61 -0.91
CA ASP A 234 -22.39 -5.14 -2.27
C ASP A 234 -22.04 -4.01 -3.27
N GLY A 235 -21.42 -4.40 -4.38
CA GLY A 235 -20.62 -3.48 -5.21
C GLY A 235 -21.39 -2.35 -5.93
N PRO A 236 -20.68 -1.39 -6.55
CA PRO A 236 -19.25 -1.09 -6.39
C PRO A 236 -18.95 -0.45 -5.03
N LEU A 237 -17.80 -0.83 -4.43
CA LEU A 237 -17.45 -0.47 -3.04
C LEU A 237 -16.61 0.80 -2.92
N GLN A 238 -15.82 1.13 -3.94
CA GLN A 238 -15.00 2.34 -3.95
C GLN A 238 -14.71 2.81 -5.38
N PRO A 239 -14.42 4.11 -5.59
CA PRO A 239 -13.93 4.60 -6.87
C PRO A 239 -12.49 4.10 -7.15
N THR A 240 -12.09 4.14 -8.42
CA THR A 240 -10.76 3.72 -8.89
C THR A 240 -10.32 4.58 -10.07
N VAL A 241 -9.01 4.78 -10.23
CA VAL A 241 -8.45 5.50 -11.39
C VAL A 241 -8.67 4.75 -12.71
N ALA A 242 -8.92 3.43 -12.65
CA ALA A 242 -9.17 2.59 -13.81
C ALA A 242 -10.40 3.00 -14.63
N LYS A 243 -11.27 3.86 -14.08
CA LYS A 243 -12.40 4.47 -14.82
C LYS A 243 -12.00 5.66 -15.69
N PHE A 244 -10.79 6.19 -15.53
CA PHE A 244 -10.35 7.46 -16.13
C PHE A 244 -9.06 7.34 -16.98
N THR A 245 -8.42 6.19 -16.98
CA THR A 245 -7.22 5.90 -17.78
C THR A 245 -7.07 4.41 -18.02
N ASP A 246 -6.45 4.03 -19.13
CA ASP A 246 -5.97 2.67 -19.40
C ASP A 246 -4.52 2.45 -18.89
N ASN A 247 -3.84 3.50 -18.43
CA ASN A 247 -2.47 3.47 -17.94
C ASN A 247 -2.43 3.20 -16.43
N TYR A 248 -2.92 2.06 -15.98
CA TYR A 248 -2.96 1.71 -14.56
C TYR A 248 -2.49 0.29 -14.24
N ILE A 249 -2.10 0.11 -12.99
CA ILE A 249 -1.90 -1.19 -12.33
C ILE A 249 -2.59 -1.09 -10.97
N LEU A 250 -3.50 -2.01 -10.68
CA LEU A 250 -4.14 -2.12 -9.37
C LEU A 250 -3.37 -3.11 -8.50
N LEU A 251 -3.00 -2.69 -7.29
CA LEU A 251 -2.30 -3.53 -6.32
C LEU A 251 -3.27 -4.00 -5.24
N PHE A 252 -3.78 -5.22 -5.36
CA PHE A 252 -4.60 -5.87 -4.33
C PHE A 252 -3.69 -6.51 -3.27
N SER A 253 -4.02 -6.36 -1.98
CA SER A 253 -3.29 -6.97 -0.85
C SER A 253 -4.22 -7.65 0.14
#